data_AF-A0A0X3U5F8-F1
#
_entry.id   AF-A0A0X3U5F8-F1
#
_cell.length_a   1.000
_cell.length_b   1.000
_cell.length_c   1.000
_cell.angle_alpha   90.00
_cell.angle_beta   90.00
_cell.angle_gamma   90.00
#
_symmetry.space_group_name_H-M   'P 1'
#
loop_
_entity.id
_entity.type
_entity.pdbx_description
1 polymer ?
#
loop_
_entity_poly.entity_id
_entity_poly.type
_entity_poly.pdbx_seq_one_letter_code
_entity_poly.pdbx_strand_id
1 'polypeptide(L)'
;MHSTSVLILVGILGVALGALLAFLAVRGRSGVDRTQELEARLHEANKKLEDFQLQVNEHFDQTSQLVHNLTESYREVHEYLANSAMRLSSQDIGRQMLEAGSGKLSDNDESLKGVIPPRDWAPKEPGAKGTLAEDFGLEKEPLENPETATNR
;
A
#
# COMPACT_ATOMS: atom_id res chain seq x y z
N MET A 1 -80.47 -4.89 -52.99
CA MET A 1 -79.14 -4.50 -53.50
C MET A 1 -78.40 -3.84 -52.35
N HIS A 2 -77.48 -4.55 -51.68
CA HIS A 2 -76.69 -3.92 -50.61
C HIS A 2 -75.73 -2.93 -51.26
N SER A 3 -75.78 -1.67 -50.79
CA SER A 3 -75.02 -0.58 -51.38
C SER A 3 -73.53 -0.74 -51.08
N THR A 4 -72.67 -0.59 -52.08
CA THR A 4 -71.20 -0.69 -51.96
C THR A 4 -70.63 0.24 -50.89
N SER A 5 -71.31 1.35 -50.61
CA SER A 5 -71.01 2.28 -49.53
C SER A 5 -71.07 1.65 -48.14
N VAL A 6 -71.98 0.70 -47.90
CA VAL A 6 -72.09 -0.03 -46.61
C VAL A 6 -70.88 -0.93 -46.40
N LEU A 7 -70.40 -1.60 -47.47
CA LEU A 7 -69.21 -2.46 -47.40
C LEU A 7 -67.94 -1.64 -47.09
N ILE A 8 -67.79 -0.46 -47.69
CA ILE A 8 -66.67 0.44 -47.43
C ILE A 8 -66.70 0.94 -45.99
N LEU A 9 -67.87 1.33 -45.48
CA LEU A 9 -68.02 1.80 -44.09
C LEU A 9 -67.66 0.71 -43.06
N VAL A 10 -68.13 -0.52 -43.26
CA VAL A 10 -67.79 -1.64 -42.37
C VAL A 10 -66.29 -1.95 -42.42
N GLY A 11 -65.66 -1.88 -43.59
CA GLY A 11 -64.22 -2.07 -43.73
C GLY A 11 -63.42 -1.03 -42.96
N ILE A 12 -63.78 0.26 -43.10
CA ILE A 12 -63.12 1.36 -42.38
C ILE A 12 -63.33 1.20 -40.86
N LEU A 13 -64.54 0.86 -40.42
CA LEU A 13 -64.84 0.66 -39.00
C LEU A 13 -64.03 -0.51 -38.43
N GLY A 14 -63.92 -1.61 -39.17
CA GLY A 14 -63.11 -2.77 -38.78
C GLY A 14 -61.62 -2.44 -38.66
N VAL A 15 -61.07 -1.68 -39.62
CA VAL A 15 -59.68 -1.22 -39.56
C VAL A 15 -59.46 -0.24 -38.41
N ALA A 16 -60.39 0.69 -38.17
CA ALA A 16 -60.30 1.64 -37.07
C ALA A 16 -60.32 0.93 -35.70
N LEU A 17 -61.20 -0.05 -35.53
CA LEU A 17 -61.27 -0.86 -34.32
C LEU A 17 -60.03 -1.74 -34.15
N GLY A 18 -59.54 -2.36 -35.23
CA GLY A 18 -58.31 -3.14 -35.21
C GLY A 18 -57.09 -2.30 -34.84
N ALA A 19 -56.96 -1.09 -35.42
CA ALA A 19 -55.89 -0.16 -35.11
C ALA A 19 -55.95 0.34 -33.66
N LEU A 20 -57.15 0.61 -33.15
CA LEU A 20 -57.36 1.01 -31.75
C LEU A 20 -56.90 -0.08 -30.77
N LEU A 21 -57.29 -1.34 -31.01
CA LEU A 21 -56.90 -2.48 -30.19
C LEU A 21 -55.39 -2.74 -30.26
N ALA A 22 -54.81 -2.67 -31.47
CA ALA A 22 -53.36 -2.84 -31.66
C ALA A 22 -52.57 -1.74 -30.91
N PHE A 23 -53.02 -0.49 -31.00
CA PHE A 23 -52.39 0.63 -30.30
C PHE A 23 -52.44 0.46 -28.78
N LEU A 24 -53.58 0.02 -28.24
CA LEU A 24 -53.75 -0.23 -26.80
C LEU A 24 -52.85 -1.37 -26.31
N ALA A 25 -52.73 -2.45 -27.08
CA ALA A 25 -51.89 -3.59 -26.76
C ALA A 25 -50.38 -3.24 -26.76
N VAL A 26 -49.93 -2.42 -27.71
CA VAL A 26 -48.54 -1.94 -27.76
C VAL A 26 -48.22 -1.01 -26.59
N ARG A 27 -49.16 -0.13 -26.22
CA ARG A 27 -49.00 0.78 -25.07
C ARG A 27 -48.81 -0.01 -23.77
N GLY A 28 -49.62 -1.05 -23.54
CA GLY A 28 -49.58 -1.86 -22.31
C GLY A 28 -48.28 -2.65 -22.10
N ARG A 29 -47.62 -3.10 -23.16
CA ARG A 29 -46.36 -3.88 -23.08
C ARG A 29 -45.19 -3.06 -22.54
N SER A 30 -45.10 -1.78 -22.90
CA SER A 30 -44.00 -0.90 -22.49
C SER A 30 -43.86 -0.71 -20.96
N GLY A 31 -44.92 -0.90 -20.19
CA GLY A 31 -44.88 -0.83 -18.73
C GLY A 31 -44.22 -2.04 -18.07
N VAL A 32 -44.42 -3.24 -18.64
CA VAL A 32 -43.91 -4.51 -18.10
C VAL A 32 -42.39 -4.61 -18.24
N ASP A 33 -41.86 -4.15 -19.38
CA ASP A 33 -40.41 -4.15 -19.62
C ASP A 33 -39.67 -3.22 -18.64
N ARG A 34 -40.28 -2.07 -18.30
CA ARG A 34 -39.72 -1.13 -17.32
C ARG A 34 -39.74 -1.69 -15.92
N THR A 35 -40.81 -2.35 -15.51
CA THR A 35 -40.86 -2.97 -14.18
C THR A 35 -39.83 -4.08 -14.03
N GLN A 36 -39.62 -4.89 -15.09
CA GLN A 36 -38.60 -5.93 -15.08
C GLN A 36 -37.19 -5.35 -15.05
N GLU A 37 -36.92 -4.27 -15.79
CA GLU A 37 -35.64 -3.57 -15.75
C GLU A 37 -35.35 -2.98 -14.36
N LEU A 38 -36.36 -2.39 -13.71
CA LEU A 38 -36.23 -1.86 -12.35
C LEU A 38 -35.97 -2.97 -11.33
N GLU A 39 -36.68 -4.08 -11.42
CA GLU A 39 -36.48 -5.25 -10.56
C GLU A 39 -35.08 -5.84 -10.74
N ALA A 40 -34.61 -5.96 -11.99
CA ALA A 40 -33.25 -6.42 -12.29
C ALA A 40 -32.19 -5.48 -11.69
N ARG A 41 -32.38 -4.15 -11.79
CA ARG A 41 -31.47 -3.16 -11.18
C ARG A 41 -31.45 -3.25 -9.66
N LEU A 42 -32.61 -3.43 -9.02
CA LEU A 42 -32.69 -3.64 -7.58
C LEU A 42 -31.98 -4.91 -7.16
N HIS A 43 -32.19 -6.01 -7.88
CA HIS A 43 -31.52 -7.27 -7.62
C HIS A 43 -30.00 -7.15 -7.79
N GLU A 44 -29.54 -6.46 -8.83
CA GLU A 44 -28.11 -6.21 -9.06
C GLU A 44 -27.50 -5.35 -7.94
N ALA A 45 -28.19 -4.30 -7.50
CA ALA A 45 -27.73 -3.43 -6.41
C ALA A 45 -27.65 -4.18 -5.08
N ASN A 46 -28.66 -4.97 -4.73
CA ASN A 46 -28.65 -5.79 -3.52
C ASN A 46 -27.53 -6.82 -3.56
N LYS A 47 -27.31 -7.48 -4.70
CA LYS A 47 -26.21 -8.43 -4.87
C LYS A 47 -24.85 -7.76 -4.68
N LYS A 48 -24.63 -6.57 -5.23
CA LYS A 48 -23.39 -5.80 -5.02
C LYS A 48 -23.17 -5.44 -3.56
N LEU A 49 -24.23 -5.12 -2.82
CA LEU A 49 -24.14 -4.86 -1.38
C LEU A 49 -23.75 -6.11 -0.60
N GLU A 50 -24.36 -7.25 -0.92
CA GLU A 50 -24.02 -8.54 -0.31
C GLU A 50 -22.57 -8.94 -0.59
N ASP A 51 -22.13 -8.87 -1.85
CA ASP A 51 -20.76 -9.14 -2.25
C ASP A 51 -19.76 -8.21 -1.54
N PHE A 52 -20.10 -6.92 -1.39
CA PHE A 52 -19.27 -5.96 -0.66
C PHE A 52 -19.18 -6.29 0.83
N GLN A 53 -20.30 -6.66 1.46
CA GLN A 53 -20.32 -7.08 2.87
C GLN A 53 -19.47 -8.33 3.10
N LEU A 54 -19.54 -9.31 2.20
CA LEU A 54 -18.71 -10.51 2.25
C LEU A 54 -17.21 -10.18 2.10
N GLN A 55 -16.87 -9.34 1.12
CA GLN A 55 -15.48 -8.93 0.87
C GLN A 55 -14.89 -8.15 2.05
N VAL A 56 -15.67 -7.27 2.68
CA VAL A 56 -15.24 -6.53 3.87
C VAL A 56 -15.01 -7.47 5.05
N ASN A 57 -15.90 -8.44 5.26
CA ASN A 57 -15.75 -9.42 6.34
C ASN A 57 -14.49 -10.27 6.16
N GLU A 58 -14.26 -10.77 4.95
CA GLU A 58 -13.02 -11.50 4.59
C GLU A 58 -11.77 -10.65 4.84
N HIS A 59 -11.78 -9.37 4.45
CA HIS A 59 -10.66 -8.47 4.71
C HIS A 59 -10.41 -8.25 6.21
N PHE A 60 -11.46 -8.13 7.02
CA PHE A 60 -11.33 -7.98 8.47
C PHE A 60 -10.81 -9.26 9.13
N ASP A 61 -11.23 -10.43 8.66
CA ASP A 61 -10.71 -11.71 9.15
C ASP A 61 -9.21 -11.86 8.83
N GLN A 62 -8.82 -11.63 7.57
CA GLN A 62 -7.42 -11.65 7.15
C GLN A 62 -6.57 -10.62 7.92
N THR A 63 -7.10 -9.42 8.14
CA THR A 63 -6.40 -8.37 8.89
C THR A 63 -6.25 -8.77 10.36
N SER A 64 -7.27 -9.37 10.97
CA SER A 64 -7.22 -9.88 12.35
C SER A 64 -6.12 -10.93 12.50
N GLN A 65 -6.03 -11.87 11.56
CA GLN A 65 -4.97 -12.89 11.53
C GLN A 65 -3.58 -12.25 11.40
N LEU A 66 -3.41 -11.26 10.53
CA LEU A 66 -2.14 -10.56 10.36
C LEU A 66 -1.74 -9.78 11.62
N VAL A 67 -2.67 -9.08 12.25
CA VAL A 67 -2.45 -8.35 13.52
C VAL A 67 -2.11 -9.31 14.65
N HIS A 68 -2.74 -10.48 14.70
CA HIS A 68 -2.43 -11.53 15.66
C HIS A 68 -0.98 -12.00 15.49
N ASN A 69 -0.58 -12.35 14.28
CA ASN A 69 0.80 -12.78 13.97
C ASN A 69 1.81 -11.69 14.32
N LEU A 70 1.51 -10.43 14.00
CA LEU A 70 2.37 -9.29 14.38
C LEU A 70 2.52 -9.17 15.89
N THR A 71 1.43 -9.36 16.64
CA THR A 71 1.43 -9.30 18.11
C THR A 71 2.25 -10.43 18.71
N GLU A 72 2.17 -11.64 18.13
CA GLU A 72 2.98 -12.79 18.52
C GLU A 72 4.46 -12.54 18.25
N SER A 73 4.82 -12.12 17.03
CA SER A 73 6.20 -11.78 16.68
C SER A 73 6.77 -10.66 17.55
N TYR A 74 5.97 -9.65 17.92
CA TYR A 74 6.40 -8.61 18.86
C TYR A 74 6.73 -9.18 20.25
N ARG A 75 5.89 -10.10 20.77
CA ARG A 75 6.17 -10.79 22.04
C ARG A 75 7.44 -11.63 21.95
N GLU A 76 7.60 -12.39 20.88
CA GLU A 76 8.76 -13.25 20.66
C GLU A 76 10.06 -12.44 20.63
N VAL A 77 10.10 -11.32 19.91
CA VAL A 77 11.26 -10.41 19.88
C VAL A 77 11.59 -9.89 21.28
N HIS A 78 10.58 -9.50 22.05
CA HIS A 78 10.78 -9.04 23.42
C HIS A 78 11.33 -10.13 24.34
N GLU A 79 10.82 -11.35 24.23
CA GLU A 79 11.30 -12.49 25.01
C GLU A 79 12.73 -12.87 24.61
N TYR A 80 13.04 -12.85 23.31
CA TYR A 80 14.39 -13.07 22.80
C TYR A 80 15.39 -12.03 23.31
N LEU A 81 14.99 -10.75 23.34
CA LEU A 81 15.81 -9.67 23.89
C LEU A 81 16.04 -9.85 25.39
N ALA A 82 15.01 -10.19 26.16
CA ALA A 82 15.12 -10.43 27.59
C ALA A 82 16.05 -11.61 27.90
N ASN A 83 15.88 -12.72 27.17
CA ASN A 83 16.72 -13.91 27.32
C ASN A 83 18.18 -13.63 26.90
N SER A 84 18.38 -12.92 25.79
CA SER A 84 19.71 -12.52 25.32
C SER A 84 20.41 -11.59 26.30
N ALA A 85 19.69 -10.60 26.86
CA ALA A 85 20.21 -9.71 27.89
C ALA A 85 20.63 -10.51 29.13
N MET A 86 19.80 -11.46 29.59
CA MET A 86 20.13 -12.34 30.73
C MET A 86 21.37 -13.21 30.44
N ARG A 87 21.48 -13.76 29.23
CA ARG A 87 22.66 -14.54 28.81
C ARG A 87 23.92 -13.68 28.77
N LEU A 88 23.85 -12.48 28.19
CA LEU A 88 25.00 -11.57 28.10
C LEU A 88 25.38 -10.97 29.45
N SER A 89 24.42 -10.73 30.34
CA SER A 89 24.66 -10.24 31.69
C SER A 89 25.03 -11.36 32.67
N SER A 90 25.09 -12.61 32.21
CA SER A 90 25.44 -13.73 33.07
C SER A 90 26.83 -13.51 33.66
N GLN A 91 26.92 -13.75 34.97
CA GLN A 91 28.11 -13.45 35.76
C GLN A 91 29.34 -14.20 35.23
N ASP A 92 29.16 -15.36 34.60
CA ASP A 92 30.23 -16.14 33.98
C ASP A 92 30.88 -15.42 32.79
N ILE A 93 30.11 -14.77 31.91
CA ILE A 93 30.66 -13.95 30.81
C ILE A 93 31.30 -12.68 31.36
N GLY A 94 30.68 -12.05 32.36
CA GLY A 94 31.28 -10.92 33.05
C GLY A 94 32.63 -11.27 33.69
N ARG A 95 32.75 -12.47 34.27
CA ARG A 95 34.02 -12.98 34.79
C ARG A 95 35.01 -13.34 33.69
N GLN A 96 34.58 -13.92 32.56
CA GLN A 96 35.44 -14.20 31.42
C GLN A 96 35.98 -12.93 30.76
N MET A 97 35.16 -11.89 30.59
CA MET A 97 35.60 -10.58 30.12
C MET A 97 36.51 -9.89 31.13
N LEU A 98 36.19 -9.97 32.42
CA LEU A 98 37.06 -9.42 33.48
C LEU A 98 38.39 -10.16 33.54
N GLU A 99 38.43 -11.48 33.36
CA GLU A 99 39.66 -12.28 33.33
C GLU A 99 40.49 -11.98 32.07
N ALA A 100 39.86 -11.88 30.89
CA ALA A 100 40.50 -11.45 29.66
C ALA A 100 41.03 -9.99 29.73
N GLY A 101 40.31 -9.11 30.43
CA GLY A 101 40.72 -7.72 30.69
C GLY A 101 41.69 -7.56 31.88
N SER A 102 41.80 -8.55 32.78
CA SER A 102 42.65 -8.48 33.98
C SER A 102 44.14 -8.61 33.69
N GLY A 103 44.54 -8.64 32.42
CA GLY A 103 45.89 -8.28 32.02
C GLY A 103 46.98 -9.22 32.53
N LYS A 104 46.67 -10.50 32.77
CA LYS A 104 47.70 -11.54 32.86
C LYS A 104 48.18 -11.94 31.45
N LEU A 105 48.48 -10.94 30.63
CA LEU A 105 49.28 -11.11 29.43
C LEU A 105 50.72 -11.28 29.93
N SER A 106 51.26 -12.49 29.76
CA SER A 106 52.69 -12.69 29.88
C SER A 106 53.36 -11.72 28.92
N ASP A 107 54.21 -10.83 29.42
CA ASP A 107 54.93 -9.77 28.70
C ASP A 107 56.01 -10.32 27.73
N ASN A 108 55.78 -11.53 27.22
CA ASN A 108 56.72 -12.34 26.45
C ASN A 108 56.06 -13.01 25.23
N ASP A 109 54.97 -12.44 24.72
CA ASP A 109 54.37 -12.91 23.47
C ASP A 109 54.86 -12.07 22.29
N GLU A 110 55.95 -12.54 21.67
CA GLU A 110 56.54 -11.98 20.43
C GLU A 110 55.52 -11.89 19.27
N SER A 111 54.36 -12.56 19.37
CA SER A 111 53.28 -12.51 18.37
C SER A 111 52.52 -11.17 18.31
N LEU A 112 52.63 -10.31 19.33
CA LEU A 112 51.90 -9.04 19.41
C LEU A 112 52.63 -7.85 18.77
N LYS A 113 53.91 -7.99 18.40
CA LYS A 113 54.70 -6.91 17.76
C LYS A 113 54.22 -6.50 16.36
N GLY A 114 53.29 -7.25 15.76
CA GLY A 114 52.75 -6.98 14.41
C GLY A 114 51.29 -6.54 14.36
N VAL A 115 50.61 -6.43 15.51
CA VAL A 115 49.19 -6.06 15.56
C VAL A 115 49.06 -4.55 15.43
N ILE A 116 48.95 -4.08 14.20
CA ILE A 116 48.65 -2.68 13.90
C ILE A 116 47.17 -2.45 14.29
N PRO A 117 46.84 -1.41 15.07
CA PRO A 117 45.46 -1.11 15.39
C PRO A 117 44.65 -0.94 14.10
N PRO A 118 43.37 -1.39 14.09
CA PRO A 118 42.53 -1.28 12.91
C PRO A 118 42.53 0.17 12.44
N ARG A 119 43.02 0.35 11.22
CA ARG A 119 43.19 1.66 10.63
C ARG A 119 41.79 2.20 10.33
N ASP A 120 41.48 3.40 10.80
CA ASP A 120 40.27 4.13 10.40
C ASP A 120 40.44 4.64 8.96
N TRP A 121 40.21 3.78 7.97
CA TRP A 121 40.30 4.16 6.55
C TRP A 121 38.92 4.40 5.94
N ALA A 122 38.53 5.66 5.84
CA ALA A 122 38.10 6.16 4.55
C ALA A 122 39.33 6.81 3.91
N PRO A 123 39.85 6.34 2.76
CA PRO A 123 40.96 7.02 2.10
C PRO A 123 40.50 8.42 1.71
N LYS A 124 41.09 9.44 2.35
CA LYS A 124 40.85 10.84 2.04
C LYS A 124 41.67 11.20 0.81
N GLU A 125 41.05 11.80 -0.19
CA GLU A 125 41.79 12.36 -1.31
C GLU A 125 42.76 13.46 -0.84
N PRO A 126 43.89 13.72 -1.53
CA PRO A 126 44.84 14.74 -1.13
C PRO A 126 44.16 16.12 -1.07
N GLY A 127 43.94 16.63 0.15
CA GLY A 127 43.24 17.90 0.39
C GLY A 127 41.82 17.78 0.97
N ALA A 128 41.28 16.56 1.11
CA ALA A 128 39.96 16.36 1.70
C ALA A 128 39.98 16.57 3.22
N LYS A 129 39.14 17.49 3.70
CA LYS A 129 38.97 17.82 5.13
C LYS A 129 38.25 16.67 5.85
N GLY A 130 38.52 16.53 7.16
CA GLY A 130 37.93 15.45 7.96
C GLY A 130 36.42 15.60 8.12
N THR A 131 35.73 14.47 8.34
CA THR A 131 34.28 14.40 8.59
C THR A 131 33.82 15.14 9.86
N LEU A 132 34.79 15.52 10.71
CA LEU A 132 34.59 16.30 11.93
C LEU A 132 35.13 17.74 11.79
N ALA A 133 35.58 18.14 10.59
CA ALA A 133 35.97 19.53 10.37
C ALA A 133 34.72 20.41 10.38
N GLU A 134 34.80 21.58 11.01
CA GLU A 134 33.64 22.47 11.18
C GLU A 134 33.08 23.04 9.86
N ASP A 135 33.86 22.90 8.78
CA ASP A 135 33.51 23.29 7.42
C ASP A 135 33.18 22.08 6.52
N PHE A 136 33.03 20.89 7.08
CA PHE A 136 32.63 19.70 6.35
C PHE A 136 31.19 19.86 5.82
N GLY A 137 31.04 19.89 4.49
CA GLY A 137 29.76 20.15 3.84
C GLY A 137 29.39 21.63 3.69
N LEU A 138 30.29 22.56 4.05
CA LEU A 138 30.09 24.00 3.86
C LEU A 138 30.98 24.50 2.72
N GLU A 139 30.55 24.27 1.48
CA GLU A 139 31.17 24.92 0.32
C GLU A 139 30.83 26.42 0.35
N LYS A 140 31.84 27.26 0.60
CA LYS A 140 31.73 28.70 0.32
C LYS A 140 31.76 28.85 -1.19
N GLU A 141 30.60 29.06 -1.80
CA GLU A 141 30.51 29.56 -3.16
C GLU A 141 31.46 30.75 -3.32
N PRO A 142 32.35 30.76 -4.33
CA PRO A 142 33.16 31.92 -4.60
C PRO A 142 32.20 33.05 -4.99
N LEU A 143 32.24 34.12 -4.20
CA LEU A 143 31.51 35.36 -4.45
C LEU A 143 31.76 35.78 -5.91
N GLU A 144 30.74 35.60 -6.75
CA GLU A 144 30.72 36.03 -8.12
C GLU A 144 30.97 37.54 -8.16
N ASN A 145 32.09 37.91 -8.78
CA ASN A 145 32.60 39.28 -8.85
C ASN A 145 31.59 40.17 -9.61
N PRO A 146 31.01 41.22 -9.00
CA PRO A 146 30.00 42.04 -9.66
C PRO A 146 30.66 43.11 -10.54
N GLU A 147 31.39 42.72 -11.58
CA GLU A 147 31.92 43.66 -12.57
C GLU A 147 31.94 43.06 -13.98
N THR A 148 30.79 43.06 -14.64
CA THR A 148 30.70 43.37 -16.09
C THR A 148 29.26 43.80 -16.43
N ALA A 149 28.97 45.08 -16.23
CA ALA A 149 27.91 45.75 -16.98
C ALA A 149 28.42 46.00 -18.42
N THR A 150 27.65 45.65 -19.46
CA THR A 150 27.45 46.47 -20.68
C THR A 150 26.65 45.74 -21.77
N ASN A 151 25.56 46.38 -22.18
CA ASN A 151 24.91 46.37 -23.51
C ASN A 151 24.90 45.06 -24.35
N ARG A 152 23.71 44.47 -24.52
CA ARG A 152 22.97 44.54 -25.79
C ARG A 152 21.51 44.12 -25.63
#